data_AF-A0A6D2XL38-F1
#
_entry.id   AF-A0A6D2XL38-F1
#
_cell.length_a   1.000
_cell.length_b   1.000
_cell.length_c   1.000
_cell.angle_alpha   90.00
_cell.angle_beta   90.00
_cell.angle_gamma   90.00
#
_symmetry.space_group_name_H-M   'P 1'
#
loop_
_entity.id
_entity.type
_entity.pdbx_description
1 polymer ?
#
loop_
_entity_poly.entity_id
_entity_poly.type
_entity_poly.pdbx_seq_one_letter_code
_entity_poly.pdbx_strand_id
1 'polypeptide(L)'
;MCPAPPACPEPKYRGPLHCLATVAREEGLRGLYKGSSALLLRDGHSFATYFLSYAVLCEWLSPAGHSRPDVLGVLVAGGCAGVLAWAVATPMDVIKSRLQADGQGQRRYRGLLHCMVTSVREEGPRVLFKGLVLNCCRAFPVNMVVFVAYEAVLRLTRGLLT
;
A
#
# COMPACT_ATOMS: atom_id res chain seq x y z
N MET A 1 48.77 4.79 -2.69
CA MET A 1 48.06 3.84 -1.80
C MET A 1 46.64 4.34 -1.66
N CYS A 2 45.65 3.63 -2.22
CA CYS A 2 44.25 4.00 -2.06
C CYS A 2 43.76 3.54 -0.67
N PRO A 3 43.03 4.36 0.09
CA PRO A 3 42.43 3.93 1.35
C PRO A 3 41.40 2.82 1.08
N ALA A 4 41.39 1.80 1.95
CA ALA A 4 40.43 0.71 1.89
C ALA A 4 38.99 1.25 2.05
N PRO A 5 38.00 0.70 1.33
CA PRO A 5 36.61 1.10 1.50
C PRO A 5 36.15 0.83 2.94
N PRO A 6 35.26 1.69 3.51
CA PRO A 6 34.75 1.49 4.85
C PRO A 6 34.04 0.13 4.96
N ALA A 7 34.32 -0.61 6.03
CA ALA A 7 33.68 -1.89 6.31
C ALA A 7 32.16 -1.72 6.35
N CYS A 8 31.41 -2.57 5.63
CA CYS A 8 29.96 -2.58 5.72
C CYS A 8 29.54 -2.87 7.17
N PRO A 9 28.67 -2.06 7.78
CA PRO A 9 28.19 -2.32 9.13
C PRO A 9 27.51 -3.68 9.20
N GLU A 10 27.78 -4.45 10.27
CA GLU A 10 27.14 -5.75 10.46
C GLU A 10 25.60 -5.59 10.48
N PRO A 11 24.86 -6.47 9.78
CA PRO A 11 23.40 -6.39 9.74
C PRO A 11 22.81 -6.64 11.14
N LYS A 12 21.99 -5.70 11.64
CA LYS A 12 21.30 -5.80 12.94
C LYS A 12 20.50 -7.10 13.09
N TYR A 13 20.00 -7.65 11.98
CA TYR A 13 19.20 -8.89 11.96
C TYR A 13 19.84 -9.94 11.07
N ARG A 14 20.08 -11.14 11.64
CA ARG A 14 20.65 -12.29 10.92
C ARG A 14 19.61 -13.11 10.14
N GLY A 15 18.33 -12.82 10.32
CA GLY A 15 17.22 -13.48 9.62
C GLY A 15 15.84 -13.08 10.16
N PRO A 16 14.74 -13.59 9.55
CA PRO A 16 13.37 -13.23 9.92
C PRO A 16 13.00 -13.66 11.34
N LEU A 17 13.39 -14.87 11.76
CA LEU A 17 13.13 -15.38 13.10
C LEU A 17 13.95 -14.62 14.15
N HIS A 18 15.20 -14.29 13.84
CA HIS A 18 16.04 -13.46 14.70
C HIS A 18 15.43 -12.06 14.85
N CYS A 19 14.98 -11.45 13.75
CA CYS A 19 14.27 -10.17 13.78
C CYS A 19 13.02 -10.22 14.67
N LEU A 20 12.16 -11.24 14.48
CA LEU A 20 10.95 -11.41 15.27
C LEU A 20 11.26 -11.56 16.77
N ALA A 21 12.27 -12.40 17.10
CA ALA A 21 12.70 -12.62 18.49
C ALA A 21 13.32 -11.36 19.11
N THR A 22 14.14 -10.62 18.36
CA THR A 22 14.74 -9.36 18.80
C THR A 22 13.66 -8.30 19.04
N VAL A 23 12.71 -8.12 18.12
CA VAL A 23 11.59 -7.17 18.28
C VAL A 23 10.69 -7.55 19.45
N ALA A 24 10.36 -8.83 19.62
CA ALA A 24 9.56 -9.30 20.75
C ALA A 24 10.27 -9.08 22.09
N ARG A 25 11.60 -9.20 22.14
CA ARG A 25 12.41 -8.95 23.35
C ARG A 25 12.64 -7.45 23.62
N GLU A 26 12.91 -6.65 22.60
CA GLU A 26 13.23 -5.21 22.73
C GLU A 26 11.99 -4.33 22.87
N GLU A 27 10.94 -4.57 22.06
CA GLU A 27 9.73 -3.73 22.00
C GLU A 27 8.47 -4.41 22.58
N GLY A 28 8.56 -5.69 22.95
CA GLY A 28 7.43 -6.47 23.44
C GLY A 28 6.41 -6.83 22.37
N LEU A 29 5.32 -7.50 22.77
CA LEU A 29 4.24 -7.91 21.85
C LEU A 29 3.54 -6.72 21.18
N ARG A 30 3.49 -5.55 21.83
CA ARG A 30 2.96 -4.32 21.24
C ARG A 30 3.84 -3.78 20.11
N GLY A 31 5.14 -4.08 20.11
CA GLY A 31 6.07 -3.73 19.04
C GLY A 31 5.73 -4.43 17.72
N LEU A 32 5.28 -5.69 17.77
CA LEU A 32 4.86 -6.46 16.59
C LEU A 32 3.63 -5.86 15.89
N TYR A 33 2.72 -5.24 16.65
CA TYR A 33 1.51 -4.59 16.12
C TYR A 33 1.72 -3.11 15.78
N LYS A 34 2.95 -2.58 15.88
CA LYS A 34 3.27 -1.19 15.60
C LYS A 34 3.02 -0.88 14.12
N GLY A 35 2.00 -0.06 13.86
CA GLY A 35 1.51 0.24 12.51
C GLY A 35 0.21 -0.48 12.10
N SER A 36 -0.38 -1.29 12.98
CA SER A 36 -1.69 -1.91 12.72
C SER A 36 -2.82 -0.88 12.63
N SER A 37 -2.79 0.17 13.45
CA SER A 37 -3.74 1.29 13.34
C SER A 37 -3.59 2.06 12.02
N ALA A 38 -2.35 2.24 11.55
CA ALA A 38 -2.07 2.83 10.24
C ALA A 38 -2.61 1.95 9.10
N LEU A 39 -2.50 0.62 9.25
CA LEU A 39 -3.05 -0.33 8.29
C LEU A 39 -4.58 -0.26 8.23
N LEU A 40 -5.25 -0.29 9.39
CA LEU A 40 -6.71 -0.19 9.46
C LEU A 40 -7.23 1.13 8.89
N LEU A 41 -6.57 2.24 9.21
CA LEU A 41 -6.94 3.55 8.67
C LEU A 41 -6.72 3.61 7.16
N ARG A 42 -5.60 3.07 6.67
CA ARG A 42 -5.32 2.97 5.24
C ARG A 42 -6.38 2.14 4.51
N ASP A 43 -6.64 0.94 4.99
CA ASP A 43 -7.54 0.00 4.31
C ASP A 43 -8.98 0.52 4.35
N GLY A 44 -9.46 0.94 5.52
CA GLY A 44 -10.80 1.52 5.66
C GLY A 44 -11.00 2.76 4.78
N HIS A 45 -10.04 3.68 4.77
CA HIS A 45 -10.14 4.90 3.98
C HIS A 45 -9.99 4.64 2.47
N SER A 46 -9.06 3.76 2.07
CA SER A 46 -8.84 3.41 0.66
C SER A 46 -10.05 2.69 0.06
N PHE A 47 -10.65 1.75 0.79
CA PHE A 47 -11.89 1.10 0.34
C PHE A 47 -13.06 2.09 0.25
N ALA A 48 -13.23 2.96 1.25
CA ALA A 48 -14.26 3.99 1.21
C ALA A 48 -14.10 4.92 0.00
N THR A 49 -12.89 5.42 -0.26
CA THR A 49 -12.60 6.26 -1.42
C THR A 49 -12.85 5.50 -2.72
N TYR A 50 -12.41 4.25 -2.83
CA TYR A 50 -12.60 3.44 -4.02
C TYR A 50 -14.09 3.25 -4.35
N PHE A 51 -14.89 2.76 -3.40
CA PHE A 51 -16.32 2.52 -3.64
C PHE A 51 -17.09 3.80 -3.90
N LEU A 52 -16.81 4.88 -3.16
CA LEU A 52 -17.47 6.16 -3.35
C LEU A 52 -17.15 6.77 -4.72
N SER A 53 -15.87 6.83 -5.08
CA SER A 53 -15.46 7.39 -6.37
C SER A 53 -15.97 6.54 -7.53
N TYR A 54 -15.95 5.22 -7.40
CA TYR A 54 -16.53 4.32 -8.40
C TYR A 54 -18.04 4.53 -8.58
N ALA A 55 -18.81 4.66 -7.49
CA ALA A 55 -20.25 4.89 -7.55
C ALA A 55 -20.58 6.23 -8.24
N VAL A 56 -19.91 7.31 -7.84
CA VAL A 56 -20.11 8.65 -8.42
C VAL A 56 -19.73 8.68 -9.90
N LEU A 57 -18.60 8.07 -10.26
CA LEU A 57 -18.16 7.99 -11.65
C LEU A 57 -19.14 7.16 -12.50
N CYS A 58 -19.61 6.02 -11.99
CA CYS A 58 -20.60 5.20 -12.71
C CYS A 58 -21.91 5.96 -12.92
N GLU A 59 -22.38 6.74 -11.94
CA GLU A 59 -23.58 7.56 -12.05
C GLU A 59 -23.41 8.66 -13.11
N TRP A 60 -22.26 9.34 -13.12
CA TRP A 60 -21.92 10.36 -14.12
C TRP A 60 -21.75 9.82 -15.54
N LEU A 61 -21.19 8.62 -15.68
CA LEU A 61 -20.95 7.98 -16.97
C LEU A 61 -22.16 7.18 -17.48
N SER A 62 -23.23 7.06 -16.70
CA SER A 62 -24.46 6.37 -17.11
C SER A 62 -25.33 7.29 -17.99
N PRO A 63 -25.60 6.93 -19.25
CA PRO A 63 -26.47 7.72 -20.12
C PRO A 63 -27.91 7.73 -19.60
N ALA A 64 -28.61 8.85 -19.81
CA ALA A 64 -30.02 9.00 -19.45
C ALA A 64 -30.86 7.88 -20.09
N GLY A 65 -31.42 6.98 -19.27
CA GLY A 65 -32.27 5.87 -19.70
C GLY A 65 -31.67 4.46 -19.55
N HIS A 66 -30.40 4.32 -19.15
CA HIS A 66 -29.79 3.01 -18.86
C HIS A 66 -29.45 2.87 -17.37
N SER A 67 -29.78 1.71 -16.77
CA SER A 67 -29.49 1.41 -15.36
C SER A 67 -28.01 1.07 -15.06
N ARG A 68 -27.14 1.06 -16.08
CA ARG A 68 -25.72 0.70 -15.95
C ARG A 68 -24.86 1.42 -17.02
N PRO A 69 -23.65 1.86 -16.68
CA PRO A 69 -22.72 2.44 -17.64
C PRO A 69 -22.24 1.38 -18.64
N ASP A 70 -21.86 1.84 -19.83
CA ASP A 70 -21.29 0.97 -20.88
C ASP A 70 -19.93 0.39 -20.43
N VAL A 71 -19.47 -0.68 -21.07
CA VAL A 71 -18.22 -1.39 -20.69
C VAL A 71 -17.02 -0.42 -20.62
N LEU A 72 -16.94 0.52 -21.57
CA LEU A 72 -15.91 1.55 -21.59
C LEU A 72 -16.08 2.53 -20.42
N GLY A 73 -17.31 2.87 -20.05
CA GLY A 73 -17.62 3.68 -18.87
C GLY A 73 -17.24 3.01 -17.55
N VAL A 74 -17.48 1.70 -17.43
CA VAL A 74 -17.05 0.90 -16.27
C VAL A 74 -15.53 0.85 -16.17
N LEU A 75 -14.82 0.68 -17.30
CA LEU A 75 -13.35 0.66 -17.33
C LEU A 75 -12.76 2.02 -16.92
N VAL A 76 -13.30 3.12 -17.43
CA VAL A 76 -12.85 4.47 -17.08
C VAL A 76 -13.19 4.80 -15.62
N ALA A 77 -14.41 4.52 -15.17
CA ALA A 77 -14.83 4.72 -13.78
C ALA A 77 -13.96 3.91 -12.81
N GLY A 78 -13.73 2.62 -13.10
CA GLY A 78 -12.86 1.75 -12.31
C GLY A 78 -11.41 2.21 -12.28
N GLY A 79 -10.86 2.62 -13.42
CA GLY A 79 -9.49 3.15 -13.53
C GLY A 79 -9.31 4.43 -12.71
N CYS A 80 -10.19 5.41 -12.88
CA CYS A 80 -10.16 6.67 -12.16
C CYS A 80 -10.37 6.49 -10.65
N ALA A 81 -11.34 5.65 -10.25
CA ALA A 81 -11.57 5.31 -8.84
C ALA A 81 -10.35 4.63 -8.22
N GLY A 82 -9.69 3.73 -8.96
CA GLY A 82 -8.44 3.09 -8.57
C GLY A 82 -7.33 4.12 -8.32
N VAL A 83 -7.10 5.05 -9.25
CA VAL A 83 -6.07 6.11 -9.09
C VAL A 83 -6.35 6.97 -7.87
N LEU A 84 -7.60 7.37 -7.63
CA LEU A 84 -8.00 8.15 -6.46
C LEU A 84 -7.77 7.40 -5.15
N ALA A 85 -8.15 6.11 -5.11
CA ALA A 85 -7.92 5.26 -3.95
C ALA A 85 -6.41 5.10 -3.64
N TRP A 86 -5.58 4.95 -4.67
CA TRP A 86 -4.12 4.88 -4.53
C TRP A 86 -3.50 6.23 -4.13
N ALA A 87 -4.00 7.36 -4.63
CA ALA A 87 -3.54 8.68 -4.22
C ALA A 87 -3.74 8.93 -2.72
N VAL A 88 -4.81 8.39 -2.15
CA VAL A 88 -5.13 8.44 -0.72
C VAL A 88 -4.35 7.41 0.09
N ALA A 89 -4.10 6.21 -0.45
CA ALA A 89 -3.36 5.16 0.26
C ALA A 89 -1.84 5.39 0.30
N THR A 90 -1.26 5.93 -0.77
CA THR A 90 0.19 6.14 -0.90
C THR A 90 0.83 6.95 0.24
N PRO A 91 0.28 8.11 0.69
CA PRO A 91 0.86 8.83 1.82
C PRO A 91 0.92 7.96 3.08
N MET A 92 -0.11 7.12 3.31
CA MET A 92 -0.15 6.23 4.47
C MET A 92 0.86 5.10 4.37
N ASP A 93 1.09 4.56 3.18
CA ASP A 93 2.14 3.55 2.95
C ASP A 93 3.55 4.11 3.20
N VAL A 94 3.82 5.35 2.77
CA VAL A 94 5.10 6.02 3.03
C VAL A 94 5.32 6.26 4.52
N ILE A 95 4.30 6.78 5.23
CA ILE A 95 4.37 7.02 6.67
C ILE A 95 4.56 5.71 7.44
N LYS A 96 3.81 4.66 7.07
CA LYS A 96 3.95 3.33 7.69
C LYS A 96 5.36 2.77 7.50
N SER A 97 5.91 2.86 6.29
CA SER A 97 7.25 2.36 5.98
C SER A 97 8.32 3.10 6.80
N ARG A 98 8.20 4.43 6.94
CA ARG A 98 9.09 5.23 7.79
C ARG A 98 8.97 4.87 9.27
N LEU A 99 7.75 4.70 9.77
CA LEU A 99 7.53 4.33 11.17
C LEU A 99 8.04 2.92 11.50
N GLN A 100 7.96 1.99 10.55
CA GLN A 100 8.53 0.64 10.69
C GLN A 100 10.06 0.64 10.62
N ALA A 101 10.66 1.52 9.81
CA ALA A 101 12.11 1.71 9.76
C ALA A 101 12.67 2.36 11.05
N ASP A 102 11.88 3.24 11.70
CA ASP A 102 12.24 3.97 12.93
C ASP A 102 12.42 3.08 14.19
N GLY A 103 12.12 1.77 14.09
CA GLY A 103 12.44 0.80 15.15
C GLY A 103 13.92 0.39 15.21
N GLN A 104 14.75 0.78 14.24
CA GLN A 104 16.15 0.35 14.14
C GLN A 104 17.15 1.29 14.87
N GLY A 105 16.91 1.61 16.15
CA GLY A 105 17.96 2.14 17.04
C GLY A 105 17.61 3.41 17.82
N GLN A 106 16.73 4.29 17.31
CA GLN A 106 16.20 5.45 18.05
C GLN A 106 14.78 5.77 17.58
N ARG A 107 13.83 5.96 18.50
CA ARG A 107 12.47 6.41 18.16
C ARG A 107 12.51 7.90 17.76
N ARG A 108 12.63 8.21 16.48
CA ARG A 108 12.53 9.57 15.94
C ARG A 108 11.09 10.06 15.89
N TYR A 109 10.11 9.16 15.80
CA TYR A 109 8.70 9.52 15.68
C TYR A 109 7.88 9.09 16.90
N ARG A 110 7.15 10.06 17.47
CA ARG A 110 6.20 9.83 18.59
C ARG A 110 4.89 9.18 18.16
N GLY A 111 4.56 9.20 16.87
CA GLY A 111 3.34 8.64 16.31
C GLY A 111 3.17 8.94 14.82
N LEU A 112 2.07 8.48 14.23
CA LEU A 112 1.78 8.63 12.80
C LEU A 112 1.69 10.09 12.35
N LEU A 113 0.94 10.92 13.08
CA LEU A 113 0.78 12.34 12.76
C LEU A 113 2.10 13.11 12.90
N HIS A 114 2.90 12.77 13.91
CA HIS A 114 4.22 13.37 14.08
C HIS A 114 5.14 13.00 12.91
N CYS A 115 5.15 11.72 12.50
CA CYS A 115 5.91 11.29 11.32
C CYS A 115 5.44 12.00 10.04
N MET A 116 4.13 12.14 9.84
CA MET A 116 3.55 12.85 8.70
C MET A 116 3.99 14.32 8.67
N VAL A 117 3.77 15.06 9.76
CA VAL A 117 4.09 16.50 9.83
C VAL A 117 5.60 16.73 9.70
N THR A 118 6.43 15.96 10.41
CA THR A 118 7.89 16.06 10.30
C THR A 118 8.36 15.75 8.88
N SER A 119 7.84 14.70 8.25
CA SER A 119 8.26 14.33 6.89
C SER A 119 7.87 15.38 5.85
N VAL A 120 6.67 15.97 5.96
CA VAL A 120 6.23 17.06 5.06
C VAL A 120 7.03 18.33 5.30
N ARG A 121 7.39 18.63 6.56
CA ARG A 121 8.18 19.81 6.89
C ARG A 121 9.64 19.70 6.46
N GLU A 122 10.25 18.52 6.59
CA GLU A 122 11.66 18.28 6.26
C GLU A 122 11.88 18.04 4.75
N GLU A 123 11.02 17.27 4.10
CA GLU A 123 11.22 16.81 2.70
C GLU A 123 10.17 17.34 1.71
N GLY A 124 9.16 18.06 2.21
CA GLY A 124 8.06 18.59 1.41
C GLY A 124 6.94 17.58 1.13
N PRO A 125 5.80 18.05 0.60
CA PRO A 125 4.61 17.22 0.38
C PRO A 125 4.79 16.17 -0.72
N ARG A 126 5.73 16.38 -1.66
CA ARG A 126 6.01 15.42 -2.74
C ARG A 126 6.57 14.09 -2.23
N VAL A 127 7.15 14.07 -1.03
CA VAL A 127 7.68 12.84 -0.42
C VAL A 127 6.59 11.80 -0.19
N LEU A 128 5.35 12.24 0.04
CA LEU A 128 4.20 11.38 0.32
C LEU A 128 3.71 10.61 -0.91
N PHE A 129 4.01 11.10 -2.11
CA PHE A 129 3.69 10.43 -3.37
C PHE A 129 4.88 9.69 -3.98
N LYS A 130 6.02 9.67 -3.28
CA LYS A 130 7.26 9.02 -3.68
C LYS A 130 7.08 7.49 -3.57
N GLY A 131 6.49 6.90 -4.60
CA GLY A 131 6.11 5.48 -4.63
C GLY A 131 4.82 5.21 -5.41
N LEU A 132 4.01 6.24 -5.71
CA LEU A 132 2.75 6.07 -6.45
C LEU A 132 2.99 5.41 -7.82
N VAL A 133 3.96 5.90 -8.58
CA VAL A 133 4.32 5.33 -9.90
C VAL A 133 4.78 3.88 -9.76
N LEU A 134 5.63 3.59 -8.77
CA LEU A 134 6.12 2.24 -8.53
C LEU A 134 4.98 1.28 -8.13
N ASN A 135 4.04 1.75 -7.30
CA ASN A 135 2.85 1.00 -6.91
C ASN A 135 1.93 0.75 -8.09
N CYS A 136 1.70 1.73 -8.97
CA CYS A 136 0.93 1.55 -10.20
C CYS A 136 1.60 0.54 -11.14
N CYS A 137 2.92 0.67 -11.35
CA CYS A 137 3.70 -0.29 -12.14
C CYS A 137 3.69 -1.70 -11.53
N ARG A 138 3.67 -1.84 -10.20
CA ARG A 138 3.56 -3.13 -9.49
C ARG A 138 2.16 -3.70 -9.56
N ALA A 139 1.13 -2.86 -9.49
CA ALA A 139 -0.27 -3.27 -9.49
C ALA A 139 -0.65 -3.91 -10.84
N PHE A 140 -0.09 -3.43 -11.95
CA PHE A 140 -0.37 -3.97 -13.28
C PHE A 140 -0.06 -5.48 -13.43
N PRO A 141 1.16 -5.98 -13.19
CA PRO A 141 1.46 -7.41 -13.27
C PRO A 141 0.75 -8.22 -12.18
N VAL A 142 0.58 -7.66 -10.96
CA VAL A 142 -0.14 -8.35 -9.88
C VAL A 142 -1.59 -8.60 -10.29
N ASN A 143 -2.27 -7.58 -10.81
CA ASN A 143 -3.65 -7.72 -11.28
C ASN A 143 -3.74 -8.69 -12.47
N MET A 144 -2.80 -8.65 -13.41
CA MET A 144 -2.74 -9.61 -14.53
C MET A 144 -2.69 -11.06 -14.03
N VAL A 145 -1.79 -11.37 -13.09
CA VAL A 145 -1.66 -12.73 -12.53
C VAL A 145 -2.91 -13.15 -11.77
N VAL A 146 -3.53 -12.23 -11.01
CA VAL A 146 -4.79 -12.51 -10.29
C VAL A 146 -5.92 -12.86 -11.26
N PHE A 147 -6.09 -12.11 -12.36
CA PHE A 147 -7.11 -12.41 -13.36
C PHE A 147 -6.86 -13.76 -14.06
N VAL A 148 -5.61 -14.06 -14.42
CA VAL A 148 -5.25 -15.35 -15.01
C VAL A 148 -5.53 -16.50 -14.05
N ALA A 149 -5.14 -16.36 -12.78
CA ALA A 149 -5.40 -17.38 -11.76
C ALA A 149 -6.91 -17.57 -11.53
N TYR A 150 -7.67 -16.47 -11.46
CA TYR A 150 -9.12 -16.51 -11.30
C TYR A 150 -9.81 -17.22 -12.48
N GLU A 151 -9.43 -16.91 -13.73
CA GLU A 151 -9.96 -17.59 -14.91
C GLU A 151 -9.58 -19.08 -14.94
N ALA A 152 -8.33 -19.42 -14.61
CA ALA A 152 -7.86 -20.80 -14.60
C ALA A 152 -8.65 -21.64 -13.58
N VAL A 153 -8.85 -21.10 -12.37
CA VAL A 153 -9.66 -21.75 -11.32
C VAL A 153 -11.09 -21.90 -11.80
N LEU A 154 -11.74 -20.85 -12.30
CA LEU A 154 -13.12 -20.93 -12.81
C LEU A 154 -13.29 -21.97 -13.91
N ARG A 155 -12.34 -22.05 -14.85
CA ARG A 155 -12.37 -23.04 -15.94
C ARG A 155 -12.26 -24.46 -15.41
N LEU A 156 -11.36 -24.70 -14.45
CA LEU A 156 -11.22 -25.99 -13.77
C LEU A 156 -12.50 -26.39 -13.02
N THR A 157 -13.06 -25.47 -12.22
CA THR A 157 -14.28 -25.76 -11.44
C THR A 157 -15.48 -26.02 -12.35
N ARG A 158 -15.62 -25.27 -13.45
CA ARG A 158 -16.68 -25.51 -14.45
C ARG A 158 -16.51 -26.86 -15.16
N GLY A 159 -15.27 -27.24 -15.50
CA GLY A 159 -14.98 -28.54 -16.11
C GLY A 159 -15.14 -29.73 -15.16
N LEU A 160 -15.05 -29.52 -13.84
CA LEU A 160 -15.36 -30.53 -12.82
C LEU A 160 -16.86 -30.68 -12.53
N LEU A 161 -17.67 -29.69 -12.92
CA LEU A 161 -19.13 -29.64 -12.73
C LEU A 161 -19.92 -30.11 -13.97
N THR A 162 -19.23 -30.55 -15.03
CA THR A 162 -19.78 -31.15 -16.26
C THR A 162 -19.26 -32.56 -16.45
#